data_AF-A0ABD0QU94-F1
#
_entry.id   AF-A0ABD0QU94-F1
#
_cell.length_a   1.000
_cell.length_b   1.000
_cell.length_c   1.000
_cell.angle_alpha   90.00
_cell.angle_beta   90.00
_cell.angle_gamma   90.00
#
_symmetry.space_group_name_H-M   'P 1'
#
loop_
_entity.id
_entity.type
_entity.pdbx_description
1 polymer ?
#
loop_
_entity_poly.entity_id
_entity_poly.type
_entity_poly.pdbx_seq_one_letter_code
_entity_poly.pdbx_strand_id
1 'polypeptide(L)'
;ERRSRCNIYTTARTHIAHARFSSSFPPGSISVNSRSIPFSSNEGSEILDLDSDMYLGGLPESRQGLILPPEVWTALLNYGYVGCVRDLFIDGKSRDVRRLAEIQSAPGVSSFCTRELQKRCSSAPCANGGQCKEGWNRYICDCTGTGYLGSNCEIGG
;
A
#
# COMPACT_ATOMS: atom_id res chain seq x y z
N GLU A 1 -4.92 -12.30 -24.65
CA GLU A 1 -5.47 -11.48 -23.56
C GLU A 1 -5.93 -12.35 -22.37
N ARG A 2 -5.06 -12.62 -21.40
CA ARG A 2 -5.50 -13.15 -20.09
C ARG A 2 -5.52 -11.98 -19.11
N ARG A 3 -6.66 -11.27 -19.04
CA ARG A 3 -6.95 -10.45 -17.86
C ARG A 3 -7.10 -11.42 -16.69
N SER A 4 -6.01 -11.66 -15.97
CA SER A 4 -6.07 -12.23 -14.63
C SER A 4 -7.07 -11.39 -13.84
N ARG A 5 -8.20 -11.99 -13.45
CA ARG A 5 -9.19 -11.31 -12.61
C ARG A 5 -8.50 -10.99 -11.29
N CYS A 6 -8.01 -9.76 -11.14
CA CYS A 6 -7.50 -9.29 -9.86
C CYS A 6 -8.70 -9.17 -8.94
N ASN A 7 -8.74 -10.00 -7.88
CA ASN A 7 -9.73 -9.80 -6.84
C ASN A 7 -9.34 -8.52 -6.10
N ILE A 8 -10.27 -7.57 -6.02
CA ILE A 8 -10.04 -6.32 -5.32
C ILE A 8 -10.12 -6.60 -3.82
N TYR A 9 -8.99 -6.52 -3.12
CA TYR A 9 -8.89 -6.77 -1.67
C TYR A 9 -9.03 -5.48 -0.82
N THR A 10 -9.67 -4.45 -1.35
CA THR A 10 -9.90 -3.17 -0.63
C THR A 10 -11.10 -3.21 0.33
N THR A 11 -11.73 -4.37 0.50
CA THR A 11 -12.77 -4.53 1.52
C THR A 11 -12.17 -4.29 2.90
N ALA A 12 -12.93 -3.71 3.83
CA ALA A 12 -12.50 -3.50 5.22
C ALA A 12 -12.40 -4.80 6.06
N ARG A 13 -11.95 -5.89 5.44
CA ARG A 13 -11.71 -7.20 6.03
C ARG A 13 -10.21 -7.43 6.12
N THR A 14 -9.78 -8.17 7.13
CA THR A 14 -8.38 -8.59 7.21
C THR A 14 -8.11 -9.66 6.15
N HIS A 15 -7.00 -9.49 5.45
CA HIS A 15 -6.42 -10.48 4.56
C HIS A 15 -5.03 -10.85 5.06
N ILE A 16 -4.68 -12.13 4.96
CA ILE A 16 -3.35 -12.62 5.29
C ILE A 16 -2.61 -12.83 3.98
N ALA A 17 -1.45 -12.19 3.80
CA ALA A 17 -0.64 -12.33 2.61
C ALA A 17 0.70 -12.99 2.97
N HIS A 18 1.13 -13.96 2.16
CA HIS A 18 2.44 -14.57 2.29
C HIS A 18 3.13 -14.58 0.93
N ALA A 19 4.39 -14.16 0.91
CA ALA A 19 5.30 -14.40 -0.22
C ALA A 19 6.31 -15.45 0.21
N ARG A 20 6.52 -16.47 -0.64
CA ARG A 20 7.48 -17.54 -0.40
C ARG A 20 8.35 -17.69 -1.63
N PHE A 21 9.65 -17.78 -1.40
CA PHE A 21 10.65 -18.15 -2.39
C PHE A 21 11.22 -19.52 -2.01
N SER A 22 11.47 -20.39 -2.98
CA SER A 22 11.96 -21.75 -2.78
C SER A 22 12.90 -22.13 -3.91
N SER A 23 13.89 -22.96 -3.61
CA SER A 23 14.74 -23.59 -4.63
C SER A 23 14.03 -24.73 -5.38
N SER A 24 12.85 -25.16 -4.93
CA SER A 24 12.01 -26.17 -5.57
C SER A 24 11.04 -25.55 -6.58
N PHE A 25 10.65 -26.27 -7.64
CA PHE A 25 9.59 -25.81 -8.56
C PHE A 25 8.19 -25.89 -7.91
N PRO A 26 7.36 -24.84 -7.98
CA PRO A 26 7.62 -23.51 -8.55
C PRO A 26 8.53 -22.67 -7.63
N PRO A 27 9.44 -21.86 -8.20
CA PRO A 27 10.49 -21.16 -7.44
C PRO A 27 9.94 -20.09 -6.49
N GLY A 28 8.69 -19.68 -6.67
CA GLY A 28 8.00 -18.85 -5.70
C GLY A 28 6.48 -19.05 -5.72
N SER A 29 5.84 -18.60 -4.64
CA SER A 29 4.39 -18.47 -4.58
C SER A 29 3.99 -17.26 -3.75
N ILE A 30 2.90 -16.62 -4.16
CA ILE A 30 2.22 -15.59 -3.38
C ILE A 30 0.86 -16.16 -2.99
N SER A 31 0.55 -16.14 -1.70
CA SER A 31 -0.77 -16.51 -1.21
C SER A 31 -1.47 -15.33 -0.56
N VAL A 32 -2.79 -15.25 -0.80
CA VAL A 32 -3.69 -14.35 -0.08
C VAL A 32 -4.80 -15.20 0.53
N ASN A 33 -4.90 -15.16 1.85
CA ASN A 33 -5.68 -16.09 2.67
C ASN A 33 -5.26 -17.54 2.36
N SER A 34 -6.18 -18.37 1.87
CA SER A 34 -5.92 -19.77 1.51
C SER A 34 -5.66 -19.99 0.02
N ARG A 35 -5.62 -18.92 -0.80
CA ARG A 35 -5.41 -19.03 -2.25
C ARG A 35 -3.97 -18.73 -2.58
N SER A 36 -3.25 -19.73 -3.07
CA SER A 36 -1.84 -19.61 -3.50
C SER A 36 -1.75 -19.55 -5.02
N ILE A 37 -0.91 -18.66 -5.53
CA ILE A 37 -0.59 -18.50 -6.94
C ILE A 37 0.92 -18.67 -7.08
N PRO A 38 1.40 -19.70 -7.80
CA PRO A 38 2.81 -19.86 -8.07
C PRO A 38 3.29 -18.84 -9.11
N PHE A 39 4.55 -18.45 -9.03
CA PHE A 39 5.20 -17.61 -10.03
C PHE A 39 6.60 -18.12 -10.34
N SER A 40 7.13 -17.72 -11.49
CA SER A 40 8.51 -17.91 -11.89
C SER A 40 9.12 -16.55 -12.22
N SER A 41 10.36 -16.33 -11.79
CA SER A 41 11.20 -15.23 -12.30
C SER A 41 11.66 -15.54 -13.73
N ASN A 42 12.26 -14.54 -14.38
CA ASN A 42 12.93 -14.74 -15.65
C ASN A 42 14.03 -15.82 -15.51
N GLU A 43 14.27 -16.59 -16.57
CA GLU A 43 15.25 -17.68 -16.55
C GLU A 43 16.64 -17.18 -16.12
N GLY A 44 17.26 -17.86 -15.15
CA GLY A 44 18.62 -17.61 -14.67
C GLY A 44 18.76 -16.72 -13.43
N SER A 45 17.67 -16.13 -12.91
CA SER A 45 17.70 -15.37 -11.65
C SER A 45 17.10 -16.18 -10.50
N GLU A 46 17.96 -16.86 -9.74
CA GLU A 46 17.58 -17.69 -8.59
C GLU A 46 17.68 -16.95 -7.25
N ILE A 47 18.45 -15.86 -7.19
CA ILE A 47 18.76 -15.12 -5.97
C ILE A 47 18.29 -13.67 -6.11
N LEU A 48 17.56 -13.18 -5.10
CA LEU A 48 17.26 -11.76 -4.92
C LEU A 48 18.14 -11.24 -3.79
N ASP A 49 19.18 -10.50 -4.15
CA ASP A 49 20.03 -9.81 -3.17
C ASP A 49 19.46 -8.42 -2.89
N LEU A 50 19.31 -8.08 -1.61
CA LEU A 50 18.76 -6.81 -1.15
C LEU A 50 19.81 -6.15 -0.25
N ASP A 51 20.32 -4.99 -0.65
CA ASP A 51 21.41 -4.28 0.02
C ASP A 51 20.98 -2.99 0.73
N SER A 52 19.67 -2.70 0.74
CA SER A 52 19.12 -1.42 1.22
C SER A 52 17.95 -1.61 2.20
N ASP A 53 17.42 -0.50 2.68
CA ASP A 53 16.32 -0.45 3.65
C ASP A 53 15.02 -1.00 3.07
N MET A 54 14.24 -1.66 3.94
CA MET A 54 12.91 -2.16 3.60
C MET A 54 11.85 -1.16 4.07
N TYR A 55 10.99 -0.74 3.14
CA TYR A 55 9.92 0.20 3.41
C TYR A 55 8.55 -0.50 3.50
N LEU A 56 7.74 -0.09 4.48
CA LEU A 56 6.38 -0.58 4.67
C LEU A 56 5.42 0.60 4.72
N GLY A 57 4.35 0.55 3.93
CA GLY A 57 3.29 1.56 3.95
C GLY A 57 3.53 2.75 3.02
N GLY A 58 4.77 3.07 2.67
CA GLY A 58 5.11 4.18 1.78
C GLY A 58 6.61 4.34 1.61
N LEU A 59 7.01 5.37 0.87
CA LEU A 59 8.41 5.75 0.69
C LEU A 59 8.67 7.11 1.36
N PRO A 60 9.92 7.39 1.76
CA PRO A 60 10.28 8.69 2.33
C PRO A 60 10.04 9.83 1.34
N GLU A 61 9.75 11.01 1.87
CA GLU A 61 9.55 12.22 1.06
C GLU A 61 10.84 12.61 0.29
N SER A 62 11.98 12.53 0.98
CA SER A 62 13.30 12.63 0.33
C SER A 62 13.59 11.31 -0.39
N ARG A 63 13.42 11.31 -1.71
CA ARG A 63 13.72 10.16 -2.59
C ARG A 63 15.19 10.05 -2.95
N GLN A 64 16.06 10.76 -2.24
CA GLN A 64 17.48 10.77 -2.54
C GLN A 64 18.06 9.36 -2.44
N GLY A 65 18.68 8.89 -3.53
CA GLY A 65 19.30 7.57 -3.61
C GLY A 65 18.34 6.40 -3.86
N LEU A 66 17.02 6.62 -3.94
CA LEU A 66 16.08 5.56 -4.27
C LEU A 66 15.98 5.35 -5.78
N ILE A 67 16.34 4.16 -6.25
CA ILE A 67 16.10 3.71 -7.63
C ILE A 67 14.73 3.05 -7.67
N LEU A 68 13.76 3.69 -8.32
CA LEU A 68 12.39 3.21 -8.40
C LEU A 68 12.16 2.48 -9.74
N PRO A 69 11.96 1.15 -9.74
CA PRO A 69 11.63 0.43 -10.96
C PRO A 69 10.23 0.82 -11.49
N PRO A 70 10.05 0.97 -12.80
CA PRO A 70 8.79 1.42 -13.40
C PRO A 70 7.62 0.45 -13.18
N GLU A 71 7.91 -0.82 -12.90
CA GLU A 71 6.93 -1.83 -12.55
C GLU A 71 6.21 -1.52 -11.22
N VAL A 72 6.85 -0.74 -10.33
CA VAL A 72 6.28 -0.28 -9.04
C VAL A 72 5.63 1.09 -9.23
N TRP A 73 4.58 1.12 -10.03
CA TRP A 73 3.87 2.35 -10.42
C TRP A 73 3.33 3.16 -9.24
N THR A 74 2.97 2.52 -8.13
CA THR A 74 2.49 3.23 -6.92
C THR A 74 3.56 4.14 -6.33
N ALA A 75 4.84 3.76 -6.41
CA ALA A 75 5.94 4.58 -5.94
C ALA A 75 6.10 5.85 -6.81
N LEU A 76 6.02 5.70 -8.14
CA LEU A 76 6.10 6.82 -9.08
C LEU A 76 4.92 7.78 -8.96
N LEU A 77 3.72 7.28 -8.66
CA LEU A 77 2.50 8.08 -8.45
C LEU A 77 2.34 8.63 -7.03
N ASN A 78 3.31 8.37 -6.14
CA ASN A 78 3.27 8.79 -4.73
C ASN A 78 2.07 8.20 -3.96
N TYR A 79 1.61 7.02 -4.35
CA TYR A 79 0.51 6.32 -3.70
C TYR A 79 1.03 5.41 -2.59
N GLY A 80 1.15 6.00 -1.40
CA GLY A 80 1.35 5.25 -0.15
C GLY A 80 0.10 4.47 0.25
N TYR A 81 0.32 3.39 1.00
CA TYR A 81 -0.73 2.60 1.62
C TYR A 81 -1.28 3.31 2.85
N VAL A 82 -2.61 3.35 2.97
CA VAL A 82 -3.32 3.83 4.17
C VAL A 82 -4.31 2.75 4.60
N GLY A 83 -4.11 2.20 5.79
CA GLY A 83 -4.87 1.09 6.32
C GLY A 83 -4.18 0.44 7.51
N CYS A 84 -4.45 -0.83 7.74
CA CYS A 84 -3.88 -1.58 8.86
C CYS A 84 -2.97 -2.69 8.42
N VAL A 85 -1.85 -2.82 9.12
CA VAL A 85 -0.91 -3.93 8.99
C VAL A 85 -0.68 -4.52 10.37
N ARG A 86 -0.64 -5.85 10.46
CA ARG A 86 -0.31 -6.60 11.69
C ARG A 86 0.39 -7.91 11.32
N ASP A 87 1.00 -8.54 12.31
CA ASP A 87 1.61 -9.88 12.20
C ASP A 87 2.62 -9.97 11.05
N LEU A 88 3.59 -9.06 11.02
CA LEU A 88 4.67 -9.08 10.03
C LEU A 88 5.70 -10.16 10.39
N PHE A 89 5.94 -11.06 9.43
CA PHE A 89 7.01 -12.04 9.51
C PHE A 89 7.99 -11.85 8.35
N ILE A 90 9.28 -11.84 8.66
CA ILE A 90 10.36 -11.81 7.67
C ILE A 90 11.25 -13.01 7.97
N ASP A 91 11.42 -13.89 7.00
CA ASP A 91 12.18 -15.15 7.14
C ASP A 91 11.72 -15.98 8.36
N GLY A 92 10.41 -16.02 8.59
CA GLY A 92 9.80 -16.74 9.71
C GLY A 92 9.95 -16.06 11.07
N LYS A 93 10.66 -14.92 11.16
CA LYS A 93 10.82 -14.15 12.40
C LYS A 93 9.74 -13.07 12.49
N SER A 94 9.01 -13.07 13.60
CA SER A 94 8.04 -12.01 13.89
C SER A 94 8.76 -10.67 14.10
N ARG A 95 8.17 -9.60 13.55
CA ARG A 95 8.60 -8.22 13.70
C ARG A 95 7.48 -7.40 14.30
N ASP A 96 7.75 -6.74 15.43
CA ASP A 96 6.80 -5.85 16.08
C ASP A 96 6.75 -4.50 15.34
N VAL A 97 5.88 -4.42 14.34
CA VAL A 97 5.70 -3.23 13.49
C VAL A 97 5.31 -2.00 14.31
N ARG A 98 4.51 -2.18 15.37
CA ARG A 98 4.08 -1.09 16.25
C ARG A 98 5.29 -0.49 16.96
N ARG A 99 6.12 -1.33 17.59
CA ARG A 99 7.33 -0.88 18.27
C ARG A 99 8.33 -0.24 17.31
N LEU A 100 8.48 -0.79 16.10
CA LEU A 100 9.36 -0.21 15.09
C LEU A 100 8.90 1.19 14.63
N ALA A 101 7.58 1.39 14.46
CA ALA A 101 7.02 2.69 14.11
C ALA A 101 7.19 3.73 15.23
N GLU A 102 7.02 3.32 16.49
CA GLU A 102 7.25 4.18 17.67
C GLU A 102 8.71 4.64 17.76
N ILE A 103 9.67 3.71 17.60
CA ILE A 103 11.10 4.04 17.64
C ILE A 103 11.50 5.01 16.52
N GLN A 104 10.90 4.87 15.34
CA GLN A 104 11.18 5.73 14.19
C GLN A 104 10.40 7.06 14.22
N SER A 105 9.50 7.26 15.20
CA SER A 105 8.58 8.40 15.23
C SER A 105 7.82 8.57 13.90
N ALA A 106 7.37 7.47 13.32
CA ALA A 106 6.79 7.45 11.97
C ALA A 106 5.50 8.29 11.92
N PRO A 107 5.44 9.37 11.10
CA PRO A 107 4.27 10.24 11.05
C PRO A 107 3.06 9.52 10.44
N GLY A 108 1.87 9.82 10.96
CA GLY A 108 0.61 9.24 10.46
C GLY A 108 0.36 7.78 10.83
N VAL A 109 1.22 7.16 11.66
CA VAL A 109 1.04 5.79 12.16
C VAL A 109 0.38 5.83 13.55
N SER A 110 -0.66 5.01 13.75
CA SER A 110 -1.30 4.79 15.03
C SER A 110 -1.06 3.36 15.51
N SER A 111 -0.96 3.16 16.82
CA SER A 111 -0.82 1.83 17.44
C SER A 111 -2.10 1.01 17.43
N PHE A 112 -3.23 1.61 17.03
CA PHE A 112 -4.53 0.96 16.96
C PHE A 112 -5.05 0.90 15.52
N CYS A 113 -5.70 -0.22 15.20
CA CYS A 113 -6.43 -0.40 13.95
C CYS A 113 -7.93 -0.44 14.24
N THR A 114 -8.58 0.72 14.20
CA THR A 114 -10.03 0.83 14.33
C THR A 114 -10.61 1.51 13.10
N ARG A 115 -11.64 0.91 12.52
CA ARG A 115 -12.40 1.55 11.45
C ARG A 115 -13.45 2.47 12.08
N GLU A 116 -13.34 3.75 11.80
CA GLU A 116 -14.36 4.71 12.19
C GLU A 116 -15.66 4.46 11.41
N LEU A 117 -16.79 4.60 12.10
CA LEU A 117 -18.11 4.43 11.50
C LEU A 117 -18.62 5.72 10.85
N GLN A 118 -18.02 6.87 11.20
CA GLN A 118 -18.40 8.16 10.62
C GLN A 118 -17.89 8.27 9.18
N LYS A 119 -18.83 8.44 8.25
CA LYS A 119 -18.54 8.75 6.85
C LYS A 119 -17.95 10.15 6.76
N ARG A 120 -16.71 10.26 6.28
CA ARG A 120 -15.99 11.54 6.23
C ARG A 120 -16.54 12.44 5.11
N CYS A 121 -17.04 11.86 4.02
CA CYS A 121 -17.68 12.60 2.94
C CYS A 121 -19.05 13.19 3.29
N SER A 122 -19.70 12.76 4.36
CA SER A 122 -20.99 13.33 4.79
C SER A 122 -20.89 14.81 5.18
N SER A 123 -19.68 15.29 5.51
CA SER A 123 -19.42 16.72 5.77
C SER A 123 -19.27 17.56 4.50
N ALA A 124 -19.37 16.95 3.30
CA ALA A 124 -19.13 17.57 2.01
C ALA A 124 -17.81 18.40 1.96
N PRO A 125 -16.65 17.77 2.25
CA PRO A 125 -15.39 18.51 2.42
C PRO A 125 -14.79 19.02 1.10
N CYS A 126 -15.18 18.45 -0.05
CA CYS A 126 -14.62 18.81 -1.35
C CYS A 126 -15.36 20.02 -1.95
N ALA A 127 -14.62 21.08 -2.26
CA ALA A 127 -15.12 22.30 -2.86
C ALA A 127 -15.26 22.17 -4.40
N ASN A 128 -15.85 23.20 -5.01
CA ASN A 128 -15.82 23.43 -6.47
C ASN A 128 -16.24 22.24 -7.34
N GLY A 129 -17.21 21.45 -6.87
CA GLY A 129 -17.72 20.28 -7.60
C GLY A 129 -16.80 19.06 -7.56
N GLY A 130 -15.76 19.05 -6.73
CA GLY A 130 -14.90 17.88 -6.52
C GLY A 130 -15.67 16.69 -5.96
N GLN A 131 -15.36 15.49 -6.48
CA GLN A 131 -16.01 14.26 -6.03
C GLN A 131 -15.36 13.73 -4.76
N CYS A 132 -16.13 13.64 -3.67
CA CYS A 132 -15.66 13.03 -2.43
C CYS A 132 -15.73 11.50 -2.47
N LYS A 133 -14.63 10.83 -2.11
CA LYS A 133 -14.51 9.37 -1.96
C LYS A 133 -14.16 9.02 -0.51
N GLU A 134 -14.84 8.04 0.05
CA GLU A 134 -14.52 7.51 1.38
C GLU A 134 -13.22 6.72 1.35
N GLY A 135 -12.36 6.95 2.34
CA GLY A 135 -11.10 6.23 2.56
C GLY A 135 -11.05 5.61 3.96
N TRP A 136 -9.89 5.04 4.31
CA TRP A 136 -9.66 4.52 5.66
C TRP A 136 -9.50 5.68 6.66
N ASN A 137 -10.53 5.92 7.47
CA ASN A 137 -10.62 7.02 8.46
C ASN A 137 -10.33 8.42 7.88
N ARG A 138 -10.57 8.62 6.59
CA ARG A 138 -10.35 9.88 5.88
C ARG A 138 -11.29 10.01 4.68
N TYR A 139 -11.43 11.22 4.16
CA TYR A 139 -12.00 11.46 2.84
C TYR A 139 -10.87 11.70 1.81
N ILE A 140 -11.20 11.55 0.53
CA ILE A 140 -10.31 11.84 -0.59
C ILE A 140 -11.12 12.67 -1.60
N CYS A 141 -10.64 13.85 -1.98
CA CYS A 141 -11.27 14.66 -3.01
C CYS A 141 -10.65 14.36 -4.37
N ASP A 142 -11.50 14.01 -5.34
CA ASP A 142 -11.14 13.92 -6.74
C ASP A 142 -11.51 15.23 -7.43
N CYS A 143 -10.50 16.06 -7.68
CA CYS A 143 -10.65 17.36 -8.33
C CYS A 143 -10.54 17.27 -9.86
N THR A 144 -10.42 16.07 -10.43
CA THR A 144 -10.25 15.88 -11.88
C THR A 144 -11.41 16.50 -12.65
N GLY A 145 -11.11 17.36 -13.62
CA GLY A 145 -12.12 18.03 -14.44
C GLY A 145 -12.82 19.22 -13.78
N THR A 146 -12.44 19.60 -12.55
CA THR A 146 -13.00 20.80 -11.88
C THR A 146 -12.25 22.08 -12.23
N GLY A 147 -10.99 21.98 -12.65
CA GLY A 147 -10.08 23.13 -12.79
C GLY A 147 -9.45 23.59 -11.47
N TYR A 148 -9.69 22.88 -10.37
CA TYR A 148 -9.13 23.18 -9.05
C TYR A 148 -8.18 22.09 -8.57
N LEU A 149 -7.26 22.49 -7.68
CA LEU A 149 -6.26 21.66 -7.03
C LEU A 149 -6.37 21.82 -5.50
N GLY A 150 -5.49 21.13 -4.77
CA GLY A 150 -5.50 21.10 -3.31
C GLY A 150 -6.19 19.85 -2.75
N SER A 151 -6.08 19.65 -1.44
CA SER A 151 -6.63 18.46 -0.78
C SER A 151 -8.17 18.48 -0.73
N ASN A 152 -8.76 19.67 -0.86
CA ASN A 152 -10.19 19.92 -0.81
C ASN A 152 -10.70 20.60 -2.10
N CYS A 153 -9.92 20.62 -3.18
CA CYS A 153 -10.24 21.32 -4.44
C CYS A 153 -10.47 22.83 -4.25
N GLU A 154 -9.74 23.45 -3.34
CA GLU A 154 -9.89 24.84 -2.91
C GLU A 154 -9.00 25.84 -3.65
N ILE A 155 -7.96 25.35 -4.34
CA ILE A 155 -6.97 26.18 -5.05
C ILE A 155 -7.37 26.26 -6.53
N GLY A 156 -7.69 27.45 -7.02
CA GLY A 156 -7.96 27.69 -8.44
C GLY A 156 -6.68 27.57 -9.28
N GLY A 157 -6.77 26.83 -10.39
CA GLY A 157 -5.73 26.77 -11.42
C GLY A 157 -5.85 27.87 -12.47
#